data_AF-M0MTS7-F1
#
_entry.id   AF-M0MTS7-F1
#
_cell.length_a   1.000
_cell.length_b   1.000
_cell.length_c   1.000
_cell.angle_alpha   90.00
_cell.angle_beta   90.00
_cell.angle_gamma   90.00
#
_symmetry.space_group_name_H-M   'P 1'
#
loop_
_entity.id
_entity.type
_entity.pdbx_description
1 polymer ?
#
loop_
_entity_poly.entity_id
_entity_poly.type
_entity_poly.pdbx_seq_one_letter_code
_entity_poly.pdbx_strand_id
1 'polypeptide(L)' 'MSHVAEQPELYVCRGCQSVFVGDVSEGPTPEDHVYSAPGECSGCGNTEFIEIEEYPHFG' A
#
# COMPACT_ATOMS: atom_id res chain seq x y z
N MET A 1 -24.94 -2.71 14.42
CA MET A 1 -24.40 -2.37 13.10
C MET A 1 -22.94 -2.01 13.32
N SER A 2 -22.01 -2.81 12.79
CA SER A 2 -20.57 -2.56 12.93
C SER A 2 -20.13 -1.77 11.71
N HIS A 3 -19.89 -0.47 11.87
CA HIS A 3 -19.12 0.26 10.87
C HIS A 3 -17.66 -0.18 11.04
N VAL A 4 -17.17 -1.00 10.11
CA VAL A 4 -15.73 -1.27 10.01
C VAL A 4 -15.16 -0.08 9.25
N ALA A 5 -14.17 0.59 9.84
CA ALA A 5 -13.45 1.64 9.14
C ALA A 5 -12.76 1.03 7.92
N GLU A 6 -12.73 1.78 6.83
CA GLU A 6 -11.92 1.43 5.67
C GLU A 6 -10.47 1.22 6.10
N GLN A 7 -9.86 0.13 5.62
CA GLN A 7 -8.44 -0.12 5.81
C GLN A 7 -7.72 0.30 4.54
N PRO A 8 -6.65 1.12 4.65
CA PRO A 8 -5.87 1.48 3.49
C PRO A 8 -5.07 0.27 3.01
N GLU A 9 -4.75 0.26 1.72
CA GLU A 9 -3.84 -0.74 1.17
C GLU A 9 -2.43 -0.58 1.75
N LEU A 10 -1.78 -1.71 1.98
CA LEU A 10 -0.42 -1.76 2.52
C LEU A 10 0.51 -2.39 1.48
N TYR A 11 1.73 -1.88 1.45
CA TYR A 11 2.75 -2.25 0.48
C TYR A 11 4.04 -2.63 1.20
N VAL A 12 4.68 -3.72 0.78
CA VAL A 12 5.96 -4.18 1.30
C VAL A 12 7.08 -3.75 0.36
N CYS A 13 8.08 -3.05 0.91
CA CYS A 13 9.29 -2.73 0.15
C CYS A 13 10.07 -3.99 -0.17
N ARG A 14 10.35 -4.25 -1.45
CA ARG A 14 11.08 -5.46 -1.88
C ARG A 14 12.58 -5.43 -1.52
N GLY A 15 13.13 -4.26 -1.18
CA GLY A 15 14.54 -4.10 -0.80
C GLY A 15 14.81 -4.33 0.69
N CYS A 16 13.95 -3.83 1.58
CA CYS A 16 14.17 -3.89 3.03
C CYS A 16 13.02 -4.50 3.85
N GLN A 17 11.95 -4.96 3.19
CA GLN A 17 10.79 -5.62 3.80
C GLN A 17 10.01 -4.78 4.83
N SER A 18 10.24 -3.46 4.87
CA SER A 18 9.40 -2.53 5.64
C SER A 18 8.02 -2.38 4.97
N VAL A 19 6.98 -2.22 5.80
CA VAL A 19 5.58 -2.05 5.37
C VAL A 19 5.23 -0.56 5.36
N PHE A 20 4.58 -0.12 4.28
CA PHE A 20 4.13 1.25 4.06
C PHE A 20 2.65 1.28 3.75
N VAL A 21 1.98 2.36 4.14
CA VAL A 21 0.62 2.66 3.69
C VAL A 21 0.70 3.21 2.26
N GLY A 22 -0.27 2.86 1.42
CA GLY A 22 -0.38 3.40 0.07
C GLY A 22 -0.65 4.91 0.05
N ASP A 23 -0.16 5.57 -0.99
CA ASP A 23 -0.52 6.95 -1.29
C ASP A 23 -1.99 6.99 -1.74
N VAL A 24 -2.79 7.86 -1.10
CA VAL A 24 -4.22 7.97 -1.37
C VAL A 24 -4.51 8.97 -2.48
N SER A 25 -5.40 8.59 -3.39
CA SER A 25 -5.94 9.45 -4.44
C SER A 25 -7.46 9.31 -4.52
N GLU A 26 -8.13 10.36 -5.01
CA GLU A 26 -9.59 10.34 -5.21
C GLU A 26 -9.94 9.38 -6.35
N GLY A 27 -10.88 8.47 -6.09
CA GLY A 27 -11.45 7.57 -7.07
C GLY A 27 -12.60 8.21 -7.87
N PRO A 28 -13.32 7.39 -8.67
CA PRO A 28 -14.43 7.87 -9.49
C PRO A 28 -15.61 8.45 -8.69
N THR A 29 -15.73 8.07 -7.41
CA THR A 29 -16.73 8.60 -6.49
C THR A 29 -16.07 9.13 -5.21
N PRO A 30 -16.73 10.03 -4.45
CA PRO A 30 -16.19 10.59 -3.20
C PRO A 30 -15.95 9.56 -2.07
N GLU A 31 -16.47 8.35 -2.23
CA GLU A 31 -16.33 7.24 -1.31
C GLU A 31 -15.35 6.16 -1.81
N ASP A 32 -14.81 6.32 -3.03
CA ASP A 32 -13.77 5.46 -3.58
C ASP A 32 -12.39 6.10 -3.33
N HIS A 33 -11.59 5.50 -2.47
CA HIS A 33 -10.16 5.80 -2.39
C HIS A 33 -9.39 4.84 -3.28
N VAL A 34 -8.50 5.37 -4.10
CA VAL A 34 -7.53 4.56 -4.86
C VAL A 34 -6.19 4.71 -4.20
N TYR A 35 -5.59 3.58 -3.85
CA TYR A 35 -4.26 3.53 -3.27
C TYR A 35 -3.23 3.13 -4.33
N SER A 36 -2.03 3.66 -4.21
CA SER A 36 -0.87 3.21 -4.97
C SER A 36 0.35 3.06 -4.07
N ALA A 37 1.29 2.22 -4.48
CA ALA A 37 2.57 2.12 -3.78
C ALA A 37 3.28 3.49 -3.70
N PRO A 38 4.03 3.76 -2.61
CA PRO A 38 4.86 4.94 -2.52
C PRO A 38 5.90 5.00 -3.65
N GLY A 39 6.23 6.22 -4.09
CA GLY A 39 7.23 6.41 -5.16
C GLY A 39 8.64 5.97 -4.79
N GLU A 40 9.03 6.06 -3.52
CA GLU A 40 10.35 5.65 -3.01
C GLU A 40 10.25 5.23 -1.53
N CYS A 41 10.99 4.18 -1.16
CA CYS A 41 11.08 3.72 0.22
C CYS A 41 11.95 4.67 1.07
N SER A 42 11.35 5.31 2.08
CA SER A 42 12.07 6.19 3.00
C SER A 42 13.13 5.49 3.86
N GLY A 43 13.11 4.15 3.94
CA GLY A 43 14.07 3.35 4.70
C GLY A 43 15.33 2.96 3.92
N CYS A 44 15.21 2.66 2.61
CA CYS A 44 16.34 2.15 1.82
C CYS A 44 16.48 2.74 0.41
N GLY A 45 15.59 3.65 0.00
CA GLY A 45 15.61 4.28 -1.33
C GLY A 45 15.14 3.38 -2.47
N ASN A 46 14.66 2.17 -2.20
CA ASN A 46 14.13 1.29 -3.24
C ASN A 46 12.78 1.80 -3.77
N THR A 47 12.51 1.58 -5.05
CA THR A 47 11.25 1.98 -5.71
C THR A 47 10.32 0.81 -6.00
N GLU A 48 10.76 -0.42 -5.74
CA GLU A 48 9.94 -1.61 -5.95
C GLU A 48 9.19 -2.01 -4.67
N PHE A 49 7.87 -2.11 -4.81
CA PHE A 49 6.93 -2.50 -3.79
C PHE A 49 6.02 -3.62 -4.30
N ILE A 50 5.40 -4.34 -3.38
CA ILE A 50 4.37 -5.34 -3.65
C ILE A 50 3.25 -5.16 -2.63
N GLU A 51 2.00 -5.38 -3.01
CA GLU A 51 0.87 -5.35 -2.06
C GLU A 51 1.07 -6.41 -0.96
N ILE A 52 0.66 -6.08 0.27
CA ILE A 52 0.86 -6.96 1.43
C ILE A 52 0.16 -8.31 1.26
N GLU A 53 -0.94 -8.34 0.50
CA GLU A 53 -1.71 -9.56 0.21
C GLU A 53 -0.96 -10.47 -0.77
N GLU A 54 -0.16 -9.89 -1.65
CA GLU A 54 0.67 -10.62 -2.62
C GLU A 54 2.05 -11.00 -2.05
N TYR A 55 2.53 -10.30 -1.02
CA TYR A 55 3.85 -10.54 -0.43
C TYR A 55 4.12 -12.00 -0.02
N PRO A 56 3.18 -12.76 0.59
CA PRO A 56 3.38 -14.18 0.92
C PRO A 56 3.55 -15.09 -0.31
N HIS A 57 3.10 -14.66 -1.48
CA HIS A 57 3.23 -15.39 -2.74
C HIS A 57 4.51 -15.03 -3.51
N PHE A 58 5.22 -14.00 -3.06
CA PHE A 58 6.48 -13.57 -3.61
C PHE A 58 7.64 -14.36 -2.98
N GLY A 59 8.25 -15.26 -3.77
CA GLY A 59 9.38 -16.12 -3.37
C GLY A 59 10.18 -16.64 -4.55
#